data_AF-A0A5S9MI06-F1
#
_entry.id   AF-A0A5S9MI06-F1
#
_cell.length_a   1.000
_cell.length_b   1.000
_cell.length_c   1.000
_cell.angle_alpha   90.00
_cell.angle_beta   90.00
_cell.angle_gamma   90.00
#
_symmetry.space_group_name_H-M   'P 1'
#
loop_
_entity.id
_entity.type
_entity.pdbx_description
1 polymer ?
#
loop_
_entity_poly.entity_id
_entity_poly.type
_entity_poly.pdbx_seq_one_letter_code
_entity_poly.pdbx_strand_id
1 'polypeptide(L)'
;MKLSKWIGMSAFLTFCVISVIFLTLLGQDLFKIESASDETASTYQYHFVLVPEELDNEYWQLVQKRAADAADVHHVYLEYLGPKQADVDDHLKTIDMAIAGHVDGIMTQGLDAKKYKPLFQKAREKGIDVVTVDTDAEGEQASSVCRDGQLLFRFYRRTGTHRRYKK
;
A
#
# COMPACT_ATOMS: atom_id res chain seq x y z
N MET A 1 -42.98 7.88 47.61
CA MET A 1 -41.60 8.34 47.25
C MET A 1 -40.65 7.25 46.75
N LYS A 2 -40.95 5.93 46.82
CA LYS A 2 -40.02 4.88 46.37
C LYS A 2 -40.14 4.50 44.88
N LEU A 3 -41.31 4.70 44.27
CA LEU A 3 -41.61 4.19 42.92
C LEU A 3 -40.90 4.96 41.79
N SER A 4 -40.77 6.29 41.88
CA SER A 4 -40.08 7.11 40.86
C SER A 4 -38.57 6.86 40.80
N LYS A 5 -37.95 6.47 41.92
CA LYS A 5 -36.52 6.13 41.97
C LYS A 5 -36.20 4.80 41.28
N TRP A 6 -37.13 3.84 41.32
CA TRP A 6 -36.96 2.54 40.66
C TRP A 6 -37.15 2.65 39.14
N ILE A 7 -38.06 3.52 38.70
CA ILE A 7 -38.26 3.82 37.29
C ILE A 7 -37.00 4.46 36.68
N GLY A 8 -36.39 5.43 37.37
CA GLY A 8 -35.13 6.03 36.94
C GLY A 8 -33.96 5.03 36.90
N MET A 9 -33.85 4.16 37.91
CA MET A 9 -32.82 3.12 37.97
C MET A 9 -32.97 2.11 36.82
N SER A 10 -34.21 1.70 36.51
CA SER A 10 -34.49 0.78 35.41
C SER A 10 -34.18 1.40 34.05
N ALA A 11 -34.51 2.67 33.83
CA ALA A 11 -34.22 3.37 32.57
C ALA A 11 -32.71 3.59 32.36
N PHE A 12 -31.97 3.83 33.44
CA PHE A 12 -30.52 3.94 33.37
C PHE A 12 -29.87 2.58 33.04
N LEU A 13 -30.37 1.50 33.64
CA LEU A 13 -29.88 0.15 33.37
C LEU A 13 -30.12 -0.26 31.91
N THR A 14 -31.31 0.03 31.36
CA THR A 14 -31.60 -0.27 29.96
C THR A 14 -30.74 0.55 29.01
N PHE A 15 -30.51 1.84 29.31
CA PHE A 15 -29.60 2.67 28.52
C PHE A 15 -28.16 2.13 28.51
N CYS A 16 -27.64 1.70 29.66
CA CYS A 16 -26.32 1.07 29.74
C CYS A 16 -26.24 -0.23 28.92
N VAL A 17 -27.26 -1.07 28.98
CA VAL A 17 -27.30 -2.33 28.20
C VAL A 17 -27.34 -2.04 26.70
N ILE A 18 -28.14 -1.08 26.25
CA ILE A 18 -28.21 -0.66 24.84
C ILE A 18 -26.86 -0.09 24.38
N SER A 19 -26.20 0.71 25.22
CA SER A 19 -24.87 1.25 24.92
C SER A 19 -23.82 0.16 24.77
N VAL A 20 -23.81 -0.86 25.65
CA VAL A 20 -22.88 -1.99 25.54
C VAL A 20 -23.15 -2.81 24.29
N ILE A 21 -24.42 -3.08 23.96
CA ILE A 21 -24.79 -3.79 22.73
C ILE A 21 -24.30 -3.00 21.50
N PHE A 22 -24.53 -1.69 21.48
CA PHE A 22 -24.06 -0.82 20.39
C PHE A 22 -22.54 -0.87 20.23
N LEU A 23 -21.78 -0.84 21.33
CA LEU A 23 -20.32 -0.99 21.28
C LEU A 23 -19.89 -2.37 20.77
N THR A 24 -20.58 -3.45 21.15
CA THR A 24 -20.25 -4.79 20.66
C THR A 24 -20.59 -4.98 19.17
N LEU A 25 -21.65 -4.37 18.67
CA LEU A 25 -22.02 -4.41 17.25
C LEU A 25 -20.97 -3.69 16.39
N LEU A 26 -20.54 -2.50 16.81
CA LEU A 26 -19.46 -1.76 16.13
C LEU A 26 -18.11 -2.50 16.21
N GLY A 27 -17.82 -3.16 17.33
CA GLY A 27 -16.58 -3.89 17.55
C GLY A 27 -16.42 -5.12 16.66
N GLN A 28 -17.51 -5.79 16.28
CA GLN A 28 -17.47 -6.95 15.40
C GLN A 28 -17.02 -6.61 13.99
N ASP A 29 -17.43 -5.46 13.45
CA ASP A 29 -17.03 -5.02 12.12
C ASP A 29 -15.53 -4.67 12.08
N LEU A 30 -15.02 -4.04 13.14
CA LEU A 30 -13.59 -3.73 13.29
C LEU A 30 -12.73 -5.00 13.39
N PHE A 31 -13.12 -5.97 14.22
CA PHE A 31 -12.36 -7.21 14.42
C PHE A 31 -12.32 -8.09 13.16
N LYS A 32 -13.39 -8.06 12.35
CA LYS A 32 -13.46 -8.81 11.10
C LYS A 32 -12.57 -8.22 10.00
N ILE A 33 -12.42 -6.88 9.97
CA ILE A 33 -11.47 -6.19 9.09
C ILE A 33 -10.03 -6.53 9.47
N GLU A 34 -9.71 -6.52 10.77
CA GLU A 34 -8.37 -6.83 11.25
C GLU A 34 -7.98 -8.28 10.94
N SER A 35 -8.88 -9.24 11.18
CA SER A 35 -8.66 -10.66 10.86
C SER A 35 -8.46 -10.90 9.36
N ALA A 36 -9.25 -10.25 8.50
CA ALA A 36 -9.07 -10.34 7.06
C ALA A 36 -7.74 -9.72 6.60
N SER A 37 -7.31 -8.62 7.22
CA SER A 37 -6.00 -8.01 6.94
C SER A 37 -4.84 -8.91 7.35
N ASP A 38 -4.97 -9.63 8.48
CA ASP A 38 -3.94 -10.51 9.02
C ASP A 38 -3.80 -11.82 8.22
N GLU A 39 -4.91 -12.34 7.67
CA GLU A 39 -4.86 -13.48 6.73
C GLU A 39 -4.20 -13.10 5.39
N THR A 40 -4.45 -11.89 4.88
CA THR A 40 -3.70 -11.40 3.73
C THR A 40 -2.23 -11.14 4.05
N ALA A 41 -1.92 -10.57 5.22
CA ALA A 41 -0.55 -10.29 5.65
C ALA A 41 0.26 -11.55 5.96
N SER A 42 -0.37 -12.64 6.40
CA SER A 42 0.30 -13.92 6.65
C SER A 42 0.56 -14.74 5.39
N THR A 43 -0.17 -14.48 4.30
CA THR A 43 0.00 -15.17 3.00
C THR A 43 1.10 -14.54 2.15
N TYR A 44 1.30 -13.23 2.25
CA TYR A 44 2.25 -12.47 1.44
C TYR A 44 3.44 -11.98 2.28
N GLN A 45 4.66 -12.21 1.79
CA GLN A 45 5.89 -11.85 2.52
C GLN A 45 6.33 -10.40 2.31
N TYR A 46 5.83 -9.76 1.27
CA TYR A 46 6.20 -8.40 0.88
C TYR A 46 4.99 -7.63 0.39
N HIS A 47 4.93 -6.34 0.72
CA HIS A 47 3.92 -5.42 0.22
C HIS A 47 4.56 -4.42 -0.75
N PHE A 48 4.22 -4.53 -2.04
CA PHE A 48 4.67 -3.59 -3.07
C PHE A 48 3.51 -2.79 -3.67
N VAL A 49 3.83 -1.60 -4.17
CA VAL A 49 2.87 -0.75 -4.90
C VAL A 49 3.42 -0.45 -6.29
N LEU A 50 2.59 -0.67 -7.32
CA LEU A 50 2.81 -0.22 -8.69
C LEU A 50 2.00 1.06 -8.92
N VAL A 51 2.72 2.14 -9.24
CA VAL A 51 2.20 3.48 -9.47
C VAL A 51 2.39 3.88 -10.94
N PRO A 52 1.43 3.60 -11.82
CA PRO A 52 1.50 3.98 -13.23
C PRO A 52 1.37 5.50 -13.39
N GLU A 53 1.73 6.03 -14.56
CA GLU A 53 1.44 7.43 -14.92
C GLU A 53 -0.06 7.70 -14.99
N GLU A 54 -0.85 6.72 -15.43
CA GLU A 54 -2.30 6.79 -15.41
C GLU A 54 -2.93 5.38 -15.46
N LEU A 55 -4.14 5.26 -14.94
CA LEU A 55 -4.86 3.99 -14.91
C LEU A 55 -5.59 3.68 -16.23
N ASP A 56 -5.99 4.70 -16.99
CA ASP A 56 -6.80 4.57 -18.21
C ASP A 56 -5.93 4.40 -19.47
N ASN A 57 -5.02 3.45 -19.45
CA ASN A 57 -4.07 3.22 -20.53
C ASN A 57 -3.77 1.72 -20.74
N GLU A 58 -3.92 1.24 -21.97
CA GLU A 58 -3.72 -0.17 -22.34
C GLU A 58 -2.30 -0.68 -22.03
N TYR A 59 -1.29 0.19 -22.16
CA TYR A 59 0.09 -0.16 -21.81
C TYR A 59 0.20 -0.48 -20.32
N TRP A 60 -0.36 0.37 -19.45
CA TRP A 60 -0.28 0.20 -18.02
C TRP A 60 -1.10 -0.99 -17.51
N GLN A 61 -2.22 -1.31 -18.17
CA GLN A 61 -2.97 -2.54 -17.91
C GLN A 61 -2.13 -3.80 -18.23
N LEU A 62 -1.34 -3.79 -19.31
CA LEU A 62 -0.42 -4.88 -19.63
C LEU A 62 0.70 -5.01 -18.59
N VAL A 63 1.27 -3.88 -18.14
CA VAL A 63 2.28 -3.86 -17.08
C VAL A 63 1.71 -4.40 -15.78
N GLN A 64 0.51 -3.96 -15.38
CA GLN A 64 -0.20 -4.44 -14.20
C GLN A 64 -0.38 -5.96 -14.26
N LYS A 65 -0.89 -6.50 -15.38
CA LYS A 65 -1.10 -7.94 -15.53
C LYS A 65 0.18 -8.73 -15.32
N ARG A 66 1.28 -8.31 -15.96
CA ARG A 66 2.58 -8.98 -15.83
C ARG A 66 3.16 -8.87 -14.41
N ALA A 67 2.96 -7.72 -13.76
CA ALA A 67 3.39 -7.53 -12.39
C ALA A 67 2.58 -8.41 -11.41
N ALA A 68 1.27 -8.53 -11.62
CA ALA A 68 0.39 -9.40 -10.84
C ALA A 68 0.76 -10.88 -11.00
N ASP A 69 0.97 -11.36 -12.23
CA ASP A 69 1.41 -12.74 -12.49
C ASP A 69 2.71 -13.06 -11.74
N ALA A 70 3.64 -12.12 -11.68
CA ALA A 70 4.88 -12.29 -10.93
C ALA A 70 4.69 -12.18 -9.41
N ALA A 71 3.75 -11.36 -8.95
CA ALA A 71 3.45 -11.16 -7.53
C ALA A 71 2.91 -12.44 -6.91
N ASP A 72 2.02 -13.13 -7.64
CA ASP A 72 1.46 -14.43 -7.26
C ASP A 72 2.56 -15.49 -7.10
N VAL A 73 3.50 -15.55 -8.06
CA VAL A 73 4.62 -16.51 -8.02
C VAL A 73 5.58 -16.24 -6.85
N HIS A 74 5.73 -14.98 -6.44
CA HIS A 74 6.70 -14.56 -5.43
C HIS A 74 6.09 -14.30 -4.05
N HIS A 75 4.80 -14.60 -3.85
CA HIS A 75 4.07 -14.29 -2.62
C HIS A 75 4.24 -12.82 -2.21
N VAL A 76 4.04 -11.92 -3.17
CA VAL A 76 4.02 -10.47 -2.96
C VAL A 76 2.57 -9.98 -3.02
N TYR A 77 2.15 -9.19 -2.04
CA TYR A 77 0.93 -8.43 -2.13
C TYR A 77 1.21 -7.17 -2.96
N LEU A 78 0.62 -7.10 -4.15
CA LEU A 78 0.84 -6.02 -5.10
C LEU A 78 -0.41 -5.13 -5.18
N GLU A 79 -0.26 -3.88 -4.78
CA GLU A 79 -1.26 -2.84 -5.01
C GLU A 79 -1.00 -2.13 -6.34
N TYR A 80 -2.07 -1.75 -7.04
CA TYR A 80 -2.01 -0.98 -8.28
C TYR A 80 -2.81 0.30 -8.11
N LEU A 81 -2.10 1.43 -7.93
CA LEU A 81 -2.68 2.70 -7.52
C LEU A 81 -2.03 3.84 -8.29
N GLY A 82 -2.81 4.74 -8.87
CA GLY A 82 -2.29 5.88 -9.62
C GLY A 82 -3.41 6.85 -9.98
N PRO A 83 -3.08 7.95 -10.66
CA PRO A 83 -4.08 8.90 -11.11
C PRO A 83 -4.92 8.30 -12.26
N LYS A 84 -6.16 8.76 -12.41
CA LYS A 84 -7.04 8.25 -13.48
C LYS A 84 -6.54 8.64 -14.88
N GLN A 85 -5.97 9.84 -14.99
CA GLN A 85 -5.35 10.42 -16.18
C GLN A 85 -3.98 10.96 -15.78
N ALA A 86 -3.09 11.20 -16.74
CA ALA A 86 -1.77 11.76 -16.48
C ALA A 86 -1.84 13.09 -15.68
N ASP A 87 -1.53 13.01 -14.39
CA ASP A 87 -1.43 14.15 -13.48
C ASP A 87 -0.23 13.94 -12.55
N VAL A 88 0.76 14.82 -12.67
CA VAL A 88 2.03 14.70 -11.94
C VAL A 88 1.83 14.90 -10.43
N ASP A 89 0.92 15.77 -10.00
CA ASP A 89 0.75 16.08 -8.59
C ASP A 89 0.03 14.93 -7.87
N ASP A 90 -1.00 14.35 -8.49
CA ASP A 90 -1.67 13.14 -7.99
C ASP A 90 -0.74 11.92 -8.03
N HIS A 91 0.12 11.81 -9.05
CA HIS A 91 1.13 10.75 -9.13
C HIS A 91 2.12 10.85 -7.96
N LEU A 92 2.70 12.04 -7.72
CA LEU A 92 3.61 12.29 -6.60
C LEU A 92 2.95 12.04 -5.24
N LYS A 93 1.69 12.46 -5.08
CA LYS A 93 0.90 12.20 -3.88
C LYS A 93 0.69 10.70 -3.64
N THR A 94 0.42 9.94 -4.69
CA THR A 94 0.26 8.48 -4.59
C THR A 94 1.55 7.81 -4.14
N ILE A 95 2.69 8.23 -4.68
CA ILE A 95 4.01 7.76 -4.23
C ILE A 95 4.24 8.12 -2.75
N ASP A 96 3.92 9.36 -2.35
CA ASP A 96 4.09 9.79 -0.96
C ASP A 96 3.22 9.00 0.01
N MET A 97 1.99 8.66 -0.40
CA MET A 97 1.09 7.79 0.35
C MET A 97 1.67 6.38 0.51
N ALA A 98 2.24 5.79 -0.55
CA ALA A 98 2.91 4.50 -0.47
C ALA A 98 4.11 4.54 0.50
N ILE A 99 4.91 5.62 0.46
CA ILE A 99 6.01 5.85 1.40
C ILE A 99 5.49 6.02 2.84
N ALA A 100 4.36 6.69 3.03
CA ALA A 100 3.71 6.84 4.33
C ALA A 100 3.17 5.50 4.85
N GLY A 101 2.70 4.63 3.97
CA GLY A 101 2.21 3.28 4.26
C GLY A 101 3.29 2.25 4.61
N HIS A 102 4.58 2.63 4.60
CA HIS A 102 5.70 1.74 4.95
C HIS A 102 5.75 0.45 4.11
N VAL A 103 5.43 0.57 2.82
CA VAL A 103 5.52 -0.56 1.87
C VAL A 103 6.97 -1.01 1.70
N ASP A 104 7.19 -2.27 1.34
CA ASP A 104 8.54 -2.80 1.11
C ASP A 104 9.15 -2.31 -0.21
N GLY A 105 8.30 -1.87 -1.16
CA GLY A 105 8.75 -1.49 -2.48
C GLY A 105 7.75 -0.69 -3.30
N ILE A 106 8.28 0.21 -4.14
CA ILE A 106 7.51 1.05 -5.05
C ILE A 106 8.04 0.86 -6.48
N MET A 107 7.15 0.56 -7.40
CA MET A 107 7.39 0.56 -8.84
C MET A 107 6.64 1.76 -9.43
N THR A 108 7.30 2.62 -10.19
CA THR A 108 6.67 3.85 -10.71
C THR A 108 7.27 4.27 -12.05
N GLN A 109 6.69 5.22 -12.78
CA GLN A 109 7.40 5.87 -13.89
C GLN A 109 8.19 7.08 -13.39
N GLY A 110 9.46 7.20 -13.80
CA GLY A 110 10.30 8.36 -13.49
C GLY A 110 10.22 9.39 -14.60
N LEU A 111 9.35 10.40 -14.48
CA LEU A 111 9.12 11.39 -15.54
C LEU A 111 9.99 12.66 -15.40
N ASP A 112 10.06 13.27 -14.20
CA ASP A 112 10.83 14.51 -13.95
C ASP A 112 11.77 14.36 -12.75
N ALA A 113 13.08 14.32 -13.01
CA ALA A 113 14.08 14.16 -11.97
C ALA A 113 14.00 15.23 -10.85
N LYS A 114 13.56 16.47 -11.12
CA LYS A 114 13.53 17.53 -10.09
C LYS A 114 12.41 17.33 -9.07
N LYS A 115 11.22 16.92 -9.52
CA LYS A 115 10.06 16.72 -8.64
C LYS A 115 10.10 15.38 -7.89
N TYR A 116 10.66 14.34 -8.51
CA TYR A 116 10.65 12.98 -7.95
C TYR A 116 11.83 12.71 -7.01
N LYS A 117 12.97 13.39 -7.18
CA LYS A 117 14.17 13.22 -6.33
C LYS A 117 13.89 13.31 -4.81
N PRO A 118 13.16 14.31 -4.31
CA PRO A 118 12.85 14.40 -2.88
C PRO A 118 12.06 13.19 -2.36
N LEU A 119 11.11 12.67 -3.14
CA LEU A 119 10.34 11.49 -2.76
C LEU A 119 11.19 10.22 -2.78
N PHE A 120 12.05 10.04 -3.77
CA PHE A 120 12.94 8.88 -3.82
C PHE A 120 13.97 8.89 -2.69
N GLN A 121 14.45 10.08 -2.30
CA GLN A 121 15.26 10.23 -1.10
C GLN A 121 14.47 9.84 0.15
N LYS A 122 13.24 10.34 0.31
CA LYS A 122 12.35 9.99 1.44
C LYS A 122 12.09 8.47 1.52
N ALA A 123 11.85 7.82 0.38
CA ALA A 123 11.68 6.37 0.29
C ALA A 123 12.94 5.62 0.78
N ARG A 124 14.12 6.04 0.30
CA ARG A 124 15.42 5.48 0.71
C ARG A 124 15.68 5.62 2.21
N GLU A 125 15.41 6.79 2.77
CA GLU A 125 15.56 7.05 4.22
C GLU A 125 14.67 6.12 5.05
N LYS A 126 13.51 5.74 4.50
CA LYS A 126 12.60 4.74 5.09
C LYS A 126 12.96 3.28 4.76
N GLY A 127 14.01 3.04 3.96
CA GLY A 127 14.40 1.70 3.54
C GLY A 127 13.48 1.06 2.50
N ILE A 128 12.73 1.87 1.76
CA ILE A 128 11.81 1.44 0.69
C ILE A 128 12.56 1.49 -0.64
N ASP A 129 12.62 0.36 -1.33
CA ASP A 129 13.24 0.29 -2.66
C ASP A 129 12.29 0.88 -3.71
N VAL A 130 12.81 1.76 -4.58
CA VAL A 130 12.05 2.37 -5.68
C VAL A 130 12.65 1.96 -7.01
N VAL A 131 11.82 1.46 -7.94
CA VAL A 131 12.23 1.13 -9.31
C VAL A 131 11.38 1.87 -10.31
N THR A 132 12.03 2.42 -11.33
CA THR A 132 11.37 3.12 -12.43
C THR A 132 11.04 2.17 -13.58
N VAL A 133 9.86 2.31 -14.16
CA VAL A 133 9.39 1.60 -15.36
C VAL A 133 9.52 2.53 -16.56
N ASP A 134 9.96 1.99 -17.69
CA ASP A 134 10.07 2.66 -19.00
C ASP A 134 11.09 3.81 -19.13
N THR A 135 11.07 4.79 -18.21
CA THR A 135 11.94 5.97 -18.21
C THR A 135 12.85 6.01 -16.98
N ASP A 136 14.14 6.27 -17.16
CA ASP A 136 15.07 6.53 -16.05
C ASP A 136 14.83 7.91 -15.44
N ALA A 137 14.79 7.99 -14.11
CA ALA A 137 14.93 9.27 -13.43
C ALA A 137 16.41 9.64 -13.36
N GLU A 138 16.83 10.76 -13.98
CA GLU A 138 18.24 11.14 -14.06
C GLU A 138 18.92 11.23 -12.67
N GLY A 139 19.83 10.28 -12.43
CA GLY A 139 20.67 10.13 -11.26
C GLY A 139 20.98 8.65 -11.05
N GLU A 140 22.13 8.31 -10.47
CA GLU A 140 22.60 6.93 -10.19
C GLU A 140 21.61 6.07 -9.34
N GLN A 141 20.44 6.60 -9.03
CA GLN A 141 19.41 6.03 -8.16
C GLN A 141 18.25 5.38 -8.93
N ALA A 142 18.03 5.69 -10.22
CA ALA A 142 17.18 4.91 -11.11
C ALA A 142 18.04 3.80 -11.73
N SER A 143 18.12 2.65 -11.07
CA SER A 143 19.10 1.61 -11.44
C SER A 143 18.49 0.38 -12.12
N SER A 144 17.40 0.56 -12.88
CA SER A 144 17.02 -0.36 -13.95
C SER A 144 15.79 0.13 -14.72
N VAL A 145 15.97 0.62 -15.94
CA VAL A 145 14.92 0.60 -16.97
C VAL A 145 14.53 -0.85 -17.23
N CYS A 146 13.26 -1.16 -17.08
CA CYS A 146 12.68 -2.46 -17.44
C CYS A 146 11.66 -2.25 -18.57
N ARG A 147 12.07 -2.59 -19.80
CA ARG A 147 11.19 -2.53 -20.99
C ARG A 147 10.28 -3.75 -21.15
N ASP A 148 10.58 -4.88 -20.46
CA ASP A 148 10.05 -6.20 -20.85
C ASP A 148 9.32 -7.00 -19.76
N GLY A 149 8.64 -6.36 -18.81
CA GLY A 149 7.68 -7.06 -17.94
C GLY A 149 8.27 -8.07 -16.94
N GLN A 150 9.59 -8.10 -16.72
CA GLN A 150 10.25 -8.85 -15.62
C GLN A 150 10.40 -8.01 -14.35
N LEU A 151 9.53 -7.02 -14.18
CA LEU A 151 9.65 -5.91 -13.23
C LEU A 151 9.78 -6.41 -11.78
N LEU A 152 8.90 -7.33 -11.39
CA LEU A 152 8.86 -7.85 -10.03
C LEU A 152 9.99 -8.84 -9.73
N PHE A 153 10.43 -9.65 -10.71
CA PHE A 153 11.52 -10.62 -10.52
C PHE A 153 12.86 -9.92 -10.22
N ARG A 154 13.16 -8.84 -10.96
CA ARG A 154 14.38 -8.05 -10.75
C ARG A 154 14.32 -7.25 -9.45
N PHE A 155 13.15 -6.73 -9.11
CA PHE A 155 12.88 -6.05 -7.85
C PHE A 155 13.05 -7.00 -6.65
N TYR A 156 12.38 -8.16 -6.70
CA TYR A 156 12.46 -9.22 -5.68
C TYR A 156 13.88 -9.73 -5.46
N ARG A 157 14.65 -9.97 -6.54
CA ARG A 157 16.06 -10.37 -6.40
C ARG A 157 16.89 -9.31 -5.66
N ARG A 158 16.61 -8.03 -5.89
CA ARG A 158 17.37 -6.91 -5.31
C ARG A 158 17.04 -6.73 -3.82
N THR A 159 15.76 -6.63 -3.47
CA THR A 159 15.28 -6.52 -2.09
C THR A 159 15.74 -7.71 -1.25
N GLY A 160 15.65 -8.92 -1.81
CA GLY A 160 16.10 -10.16 -1.17
C GLY A 160 17.62 -10.22 -0.93
N THR A 161 18.43 -9.64 -1.83
CA THR A 161 19.89 -9.54 -1.61
C THR A 161 20.29 -8.48 -0.59
N HIS A 162 19.57 -7.36 -0.50
CA HIS A 162 19.93 -6.26 0.39
C HIS A 162 19.74 -6.59 1.88
N ARG A 163 18.74 -7.41 2.25
CA ARG A 163 18.57 -7.88 3.64
C ARG A 163 19.50 -9.04 4.01
N ARG A 164 20.01 -9.82 3.06
CA ARG A 164 20.89 -10.97 3.37
C ARG A 164 22.27 -10.57 3.92
N TYR A 165 22.67 -9.31 3.74
CA TYR A 165 23.91 -8.72 4.28
C TYR A 165 23.75 -7.97 5.61
N LYS A 166 22.54 -7.97 6.20
CA LYS A 166 22.25 -7.28 7.48
C LYS A 166 21.97 -8.25 8.65
N LYS A 167 22.54 -9.46 8.59
CA LYS A 167 22.65 -10.37 9.73
C LYS A 167 24.09 -10.41 10.23
#